data_AF-A0A8X6JFG2-F1
#
_entry.id   AF-A0A8X6JFG2-F1
#
_cell.length_a   1.000
_cell.length_b   1.000
_cell.length_c   1.000
_cell.angle_alpha   90.00
_cell.angle_beta   90.00
_cell.angle_gamma   90.00
#
_symmetry.space_group_name_H-M   'P 1'
#
loop_
_entity.id
_entity.type
_entity.pdbx_description
1 polymer ?
#
loop_
_entity_poly.entity_id
_entity_poly.type
_entity_poly.pdbx_seq_one_letter_code
_entity_poly.pdbx_strand_id
1 'polypeptide(L)'
;MDDYLKLGHMELIPENEIDVPASSSFYLPYHPVPNKNGDKFRVVFDGSAKSSSGISLNDKLMVGPQLQTDLTTLLLRFRMHKIAITADIEKMYRQITLHDSDFQRIVWRNSPFEPIQDFRLTRIAYGTASAPYLAIKCLQQLALNESNNFPLASKAALKDF
;
A
#
# COMPACT_ATOMS: atom_id res chain seq x y z
N MET A 1 13.05 -5.57 6.93
CA MET A 1 12.49 -6.41 5.85
C MET A 1 11.93 -7.71 6.38
N ASP A 2 12.53 -8.31 7.41
CA ASP A 2 12.00 -9.54 8.05
C ASP A 2 10.53 -9.46 8.44
N ASP A 3 10.05 -8.32 8.94
CA ASP A 3 8.64 -8.13 9.26
C ASP A 3 7.71 -8.28 8.04
N TYR A 4 8.17 -7.89 6.85
CA TYR A 4 7.39 -8.09 5.62
C TYR A 4 7.30 -9.58 5.25
N LEU A 5 8.39 -10.35 5.43
CA LEU A 5 8.38 -11.80 5.20
C LEU A 5 7.50 -12.53 6.22
N LYS A 6 7.71 -12.24 7.52
CA LYS A 6 6.95 -12.88 8.61
C LYS A 6 5.44 -12.65 8.49
N LEU A 7 5.04 -11.49 7.99
CA LEU A 7 3.63 -11.14 7.79
C LEU A 7 3.07 -11.56 6.42
N GLY A 8 3.88 -12.20 5.56
CA GLY A 8 3.46 -12.58 4.20
C GLY A 8 3.09 -11.37 3.33
N HIS A 9 3.77 -10.25 3.53
CA HIS A 9 3.62 -9.02 2.74
C HIS A 9 4.67 -8.89 1.64
N MET A 10 5.69 -9.74 1.70
CA MET A 10 6.63 -9.96 0.62
C MET A 10 7.01 -11.42 0.57
N GLU A 11 7.39 -11.90 -0.59
CA GLU A 11 7.85 -13.25 -0.82
C GLU A 11 9.10 -13.26 -1.69
N LEU A 12 9.92 -14.29 -1.52
CA LEU A 12 11.10 -14.53 -2.35
C LEU A 12 10.63 -14.96 -3.75
N ILE A 13 11.21 -14.38 -4.79
CA ILE A 13 10.92 -14.78 -6.17
C ILE A 13 11.72 -16.05 -6.49
N PRO A 14 11.08 -17.11 -7.00
CA PRO A 14 11.79 -18.31 -7.47
C PRO A 14 12.77 -17.97 -8.61
N GLU A 15 13.92 -18.66 -8.67
CA GLU A 15 14.95 -18.39 -9.69
C GLU A 15 14.40 -18.44 -11.14
N ASN A 16 13.45 -19.32 -11.41
CA ASN A 16 12.79 -19.46 -12.71
C ASN A 16 11.83 -18.31 -13.08
N GLU A 17 11.54 -17.39 -12.15
CA GLU A 17 10.65 -16.24 -12.33
C GLU A 17 11.38 -14.89 -12.24
N ILE A 18 12.69 -14.89 -11.98
CA ILE A 18 13.50 -13.66 -11.92
C ILE A 18 13.63 -13.09 -13.33
N ASP A 19 14.11 -13.89 -14.28
CA ASP A 19 14.39 -13.48 -15.66
C ASP A 19 13.14 -13.55 -16.55
N VAL A 20 12.19 -12.66 -16.27
CA VAL A 20 10.98 -12.44 -17.10
C VAL A 20 11.18 -11.27 -18.07
N PRO A 21 10.38 -11.18 -19.15
CA PRO A 21 10.41 -10.02 -20.02
C PRO A 21 10.25 -8.70 -19.24
N ALA A 22 11.00 -7.66 -19.61
CA ALA A 22 10.97 -6.36 -18.93
C ALA A 22 9.57 -5.69 -18.95
N SER A 23 8.67 -6.12 -19.83
CA SER A 23 7.27 -5.68 -19.87
C SER A 23 6.39 -6.31 -18.79
N SER A 24 6.88 -7.36 -18.12
CA SER A 24 6.12 -8.22 -17.21
C SER A 24 6.52 -8.03 -15.75
N SER A 25 7.49 -7.16 -15.46
CA SER A 25 7.87 -6.84 -14.09
C SER A 25 8.41 -5.43 -13.94
N PHE A 26 8.44 -4.93 -12.71
CA PHE A 26 9.02 -3.64 -12.38
C PHE A 26 9.67 -3.68 -10.99
N TYR A 27 10.91 -3.18 -10.91
CA TYR A 27 11.63 -3.07 -9.65
C TYR A 27 11.42 -1.69 -9.03
N LEU A 28 10.79 -1.66 -7.86
CA LEU A 28 10.56 -0.46 -7.07
C LEU A 28 11.80 -0.14 -6.21
N PRO A 29 12.45 1.02 -6.44
CA PRO A 29 13.44 1.49 -5.50
C PRO A 29 12.75 1.88 -4.18
N TYR A 30 13.49 1.73 -3.09
CA TYR A 30 13.01 2.08 -1.77
C TYR A 30 14.15 2.59 -0.89
N HIS A 31 13.78 3.36 0.13
CA HIS A 31 14.74 3.88 1.10
C HIS A 31 14.14 3.93 2.51
N PRO A 32 14.97 3.77 3.55
CA PRO A 32 14.53 3.94 4.92
C PRO A 32 14.36 5.43 5.25
N VAL A 33 13.24 5.78 5.86
CA VAL A 33 13.00 7.09 6.45
C VAL A 33 12.94 6.94 7.96
N PRO A 34 13.86 7.58 8.72
CA PRO A 34 13.82 7.55 10.17
C PRO A 34 12.58 8.30 10.67
N ASN A 35 11.97 7.81 11.74
CA ASN A 35 10.99 8.58 12.48
C ASN A 35 11.67 9.77 13.21
N LYS A 36 10.87 10.67 13.78
CA LYS A 36 11.37 11.89 14.45
C LYS A 36 12.42 11.62 15.54
N ASN A 37 12.37 10.44 16.17
CA ASN A 37 13.25 10.07 17.28
C ASN A 37 14.43 9.19 16.83
N GLY A 38 14.48 8.77 15.56
CA GLY A 38 15.54 7.92 14.99
C GLY A 38 15.53 6.45 15.43
N ASP A 39 14.60 6.02 16.27
CA ASP A 39 14.53 4.66 16.83
C ASP A 39 13.83 3.66 15.90
N LYS A 40 13.02 4.14 14.94
CA LYS A 40 12.31 3.29 13.98
C LYS A 40 12.40 3.83 12.57
N PHE A 41 12.53 2.93 11.61
CA PHE A 41 12.53 3.25 10.18
C PHE A 41 11.21 2.85 9.53
N ARG A 42 10.76 3.66 8.57
CA ARG A 42 9.67 3.34 7.64
C ARG A 42 10.29 3.16 6.26
N VAL A 43 9.90 2.13 5.51
CA VAL A 43 10.46 1.82 4.18
C VAL A 43 9.66 2.51 3.09
N VAL A 44 10.11 3.63 2.54
CA VAL A 44 9.36 4.33 1.48
C VAL A 44 9.68 3.71 0.13
N PHE A 45 8.66 3.29 -0.61
CA PHE A 45 8.79 2.86 -2.01
C PHE A 45 8.56 4.05 -2.93
N ASP A 46 9.42 4.21 -3.93
CA ASP A 46 9.31 5.29 -4.90
C ASP A 46 8.75 4.77 -6.22
N GLY A 47 7.42 4.89 -6.37
CA GLY A 47 6.71 4.55 -7.60
C GLY A 47 6.92 5.55 -8.74
N SER A 48 7.52 6.70 -8.47
CA SER A 48 7.78 7.77 -9.45
C SER A 48 9.20 7.68 -10.03
N ALA A 49 10.05 6.83 -9.48
CA ALA A 49 11.37 6.55 -10.02
C ALA A 49 11.24 5.96 -11.43
N LYS A 50 11.97 6.56 -12.38
CA LYS A 50 11.98 6.13 -13.78
C LYS A 50 12.92 4.95 -13.97
N SER A 51 12.45 3.95 -14.71
CA SER A 51 13.29 2.85 -15.18
C SER A 51 14.22 3.30 -16.32
N SER A 52 15.04 2.38 -16.84
CA SER A 52 15.84 2.58 -18.05
C SER A 52 15.03 2.99 -19.29
N SER A 53 13.72 2.70 -19.30
CA SER A 53 12.80 3.15 -20.35
C SER A 53 12.37 4.62 -20.23
N GLY A 54 12.73 5.30 -19.14
CA GLY A 54 12.28 6.67 -18.83
C GLY A 54 10.85 6.76 -18.28
N ILE A 55 10.20 5.62 -18.07
CA ILE A 55 8.83 5.48 -17.56
C ILE A 55 8.90 4.92 -16.12
N SER A 56 8.10 5.50 -15.23
CA SER A 56 7.89 5.02 -13.86
C SER A 56 6.67 4.12 -13.73
N LEU A 57 6.54 3.39 -12.62
CA LEU A 57 5.33 2.61 -12.34
C LEU A 57 4.09 3.53 -12.27
N ASN A 58 4.22 4.68 -11.61
CA ASN A 58 3.13 5.64 -11.45
C ASN A 58 2.62 6.21 -12.79
N ASP A 59 3.47 6.31 -13.81
CA ASP A 59 3.06 6.74 -15.16
C ASP A 59 2.14 5.71 -15.86
N LYS A 60 2.19 4.44 -15.43
CA LYS A 60 1.41 3.33 -16.03
C LYS A 60 0.19 2.94 -15.21
N LEU A 61 0.16 3.26 -13.92
CA LEU A 61 -0.96 2.93 -13.05
C LEU A 61 -2.19 3.81 -13.32
N MET A 62 -3.35 3.19 -13.38
CA MET A 62 -4.63 3.92 -13.35
C MET A 62 -4.94 4.34 -11.92
N VAL A 63 -4.83 5.64 -11.63
CA VAL A 63 -5.01 6.20 -10.28
C VAL A 63 -6.44 6.06 -9.75
N GLY A 64 -7.43 6.18 -10.65
CA GLY A 64 -8.84 6.28 -10.28
C GLY A 64 -9.22 7.69 -9.78
N PRO A 65 -10.52 7.98 -9.62
CA PRO A 65 -11.00 9.28 -9.11
C PRO A 65 -10.67 9.45 -7.62
N GLN A 66 -10.60 10.69 -7.14
CA GLN A 66 -10.44 10.98 -5.72
C GLN A 66 -11.70 10.55 -4.94
N LEU A 67 -11.54 9.58 -4.04
CA LEU A 67 -12.61 9.11 -3.14
C LEU A 67 -12.54 9.72 -1.73
N GLN A 68 -11.43 10.37 -1.39
CA GLN A 68 -11.24 11.00 -0.09
C GLN A 68 -12.25 12.12 0.11
N THR A 69 -12.99 12.06 1.20
CA THR A 69 -13.83 13.20 1.59
C THR A 69 -12.94 14.39 1.91
N ASP A 70 -13.39 15.58 1.55
CA ASP A 70 -12.74 16.82 1.96
C ASP A 70 -12.57 16.89 3.49
N LEU A 71 -11.36 17.23 3.93
CA LEU A 71 -10.98 17.23 5.33
C LEU A 71 -11.82 18.24 6.13
N THR A 72 -12.16 19.39 5.55
CA THR A 72 -12.98 20.41 6.23
C THR A 72 -14.37 19.86 6.50
N THR A 73 -14.96 19.20 5.51
CA THR A 73 -16.26 18.55 5.61
C THR A 73 -16.27 17.45 6.67
N LEU A 74 -15.22 16.61 6.69
CA LEU A 74 -15.05 15.56 7.70
C LEU A 74 -14.96 16.14 9.11
N LEU A 75 -14.15 17.19 9.32
CA LEU A 75 -13.98 17.85 10.62
C LEU A 75 -15.26 18.55 11.09
N LEU A 76 -16.04 19.14 10.18
CA LEU A 76 -17.32 19.74 10.51
C LEU A 76 -18.32 18.68 11.01
N ARG A 77 -18.45 17.54 10.31
CA ARG A 77 -19.30 16.44 10.75
C ARG A 77 -18.85 15.86 12.08
N PHE A 78 -17.54 15.67 12.26
CA PHE A 78 -16.96 15.19 13.51
C PHE A 78 -17.37 16.06 14.71
N ARG A 79 -17.45 17.39 14.53
CA ARG A 79 -17.87 18.35 15.58
C ARG A 79 -19.37 18.40 15.84
N MET A 80 -20.21 17.82 14.97
CA MET A 80 -21.67 17.81 15.16
C MET A 80 -22.13 16.80 16.24
N HIS A 81 -21.27 15.85 16.60
CA HIS A 81 -21.59 14.80 17.57
C HIS A 81 -21.00 15.13 18.94
N LYS A 82 -21.76 14.85 20.01
CA LYS A 82 -21.30 15.06 21.40
C LYS A 82 -20.12 14.15 21.78
N ILE A 83 -20.07 12.96 21.17
CA ILE A 83 -19.06 11.94 21.40
C ILE A 83 -18.57 11.49 20.03
N ALA A 84 -17.25 11.39 19.88
CA ALA A 84 -16.61 10.92 18.68
C ALA A 84 -15.69 9.74 18.99
N ILE A 85 -15.64 8.78 18.09
CA ILE A 85 -14.80 7.58 18.19
C ILE A 85 -13.81 7.63 17.04
N THR A 86 -12.54 7.39 17.34
CA THR A 86 -11.48 7.30 16.36
C THR A 86 -10.84 5.93 16.42
N ALA A 87 -10.45 5.41 15.26
CA ALA A 87 -9.72 4.16 15.13
C ALA A 87 -8.69 4.32 13.99
N ASP A 88 -7.53 3.68 14.17
CA ASP A 88 -6.50 3.61 13.13
C ASP A 88 -6.51 2.21 12.53
N ILE A 89 -6.51 2.12 11.19
CA ILE A 89 -6.35 0.84 10.50
C ILE A 89 -4.86 0.57 10.41
N GLU A 90 -4.36 -0.26 11.32
CA GLU A 90 -2.94 -0.60 11.36
C GLU A 90 -2.47 -1.13 10.01
N LYS A 91 -1.49 -0.44 9.43
CA LYS A 91 -0.88 -0.79 8.14
C LYS A 91 -1.93 -0.95 7.02
N MET A 92 -2.93 -0.06 6.95
CA MET A 92 -4.06 -0.10 6.01
C MET A 92 -3.73 -0.62 4.60
N TYR A 93 -2.75 -0.05 3.90
CA TYR A 93 -2.37 -0.49 2.55
C TYR A 93 -1.93 -1.95 2.49
N ARG A 94 -1.23 -2.42 3.53
CA ARG A 94 -0.71 -3.79 3.61
C ARG A 94 -1.79 -4.83 3.92
N GLN A 95 -3.00 -4.40 4.26
CA GLN A 95 -4.14 -5.30 4.45
C GLN A 95 -4.74 -5.78 3.12
N ILE A 96 -4.35 -5.17 2.00
CA ILE A 96 -4.94 -5.41 0.69
C ILE A 96 -3.96 -6.21 -0.16
N THR A 97 -4.38 -7.42 -0.56
CA THR A 97 -3.62 -8.30 -1.45
C THR A 97 -3.63 -7.76 -2.89
N LEU A 98 -2.49 -7.89 -3.58
CA LEU A 98 -2.38 -7.65 -5.00
C LEU A 98 -2.49 -8.95 -5.78
N HIS A 99 -3.19 -8.91 -6.90
CA HIS A 99 -3.23 -10.02 -7.85
C HIS A 99 -1.94 -10.07 -8.70
N ASP A 100 -1.47 -8.92 -9.16
CA ASP A 100 -0.29 -8.79 -10.00
C ASP A 100 0.83 -8.07 -9.21
N SER A 101 1.68 -8.85 -8.56
CA SER A 101 2.72 -8.36 -7.65
C SER A 101 4.08 -8.20 -8.32
N ASP A 102 4.26 -8.66 -9.56
CA ASP A 102 5.52 -8.57 -10.29
C ASP A 102 5.87 -7.14 -10.73
N PHE A 103 4.90 -6.22 -10.70
CA PHE A 103 5.17 -4.79 -10.85
C PHE A 103 5.62 -4.09 -9.57
N GLN A 104 5.77 -4.84 -8.47
CA GLN A 104 6.28 -4.36 -7.19
C GLN A 104 7.45 -5.23 -6.68
N ARG A 105 8.39 -5.57 -7.57
CA ARG A 105 9.61 -6.28 -7.19
C ARG A 105 10.58 -5.36 -6.46
N ILE A 106 11.39 -5.93 -5.59
CA ILE A 106 12.45 -5.24 -4.86
C ILE A 106 13.65 -6.19 -4.71
N VAL A 107 14.81 -5.62 -4.47
CA VAL A 107 16.02 -6.38 -4.11
C VAL A 107 16.36 -6.16 -2.64
N TRP A 108 16.77 -7.19 -1.91
CA TRP A 108 17.20 -7.06 -0.51
C TRP A 108 18.26 -8.11 -0.14
N ARG A 109 19.08 -7.78 0.86
CA ARG A 109 20.02 -8.68 1.56
C ARG A 109 20.12 -8.24 3.02
N ASN A 110 20.28 -9.15 3.97
CA ASN A 110 20.38 -8.78 5.39
C ASN A 110 21.79 -8.31 5.77
N SER A 111 22.79 -8.76 5.03
CA SER A 111 24.20 -8.46 5.29
C SER A 111 24.93 -8.10 3.99
N PRO A 112 25.94 -7.22 4.03
CA PRO A 112 26.81 -6.95 2.87
C PRO A 112 27.52 -8.20 2.33
N PHE A 113 27.67 -9.25 3.14
CA PHE A 113 28.31 -10.51 2.79
C PHE A 113 27.35 -11.54 2.18
N GLU A 114 26.03 -11.27 2.24
CA GLU A 114 25.02 -12.14 1.63
C GLU A 114 24.77 -11.72 0.16
N PRO A 115 24.39 -12.69 -0.70
CA PRO A 115 23.94 -12.37 -2.04
C PRO A 115 22.69 -11.50 -1.99
N ILE A 116 22.53 -10.64 -2.99
CA ILE A 116 21.28 -9.90 -3.20
C ILE A 116 20.21 -10.91 -3.65
N GLN A 117 19.01 -10.78 -3.08
CA GLN A 117 17.87 -11.62 -3.43
C GLN A 117 16.69 -10.75 -3.93
N ASP A 118 15.90 -11.34 -4.83
CA ASP A 118 14.73 -10.74 -5.43
C ASP A 118 13.47 -11.10 -4.66
N PHE A 119 12.68 -10.09 -4.29
CA PHE A 119 11.41 -10.25 -3.61
C PHE A 119 10.31 -9.52 -4.38
N ARG A 120 9.07 -9.97 -4.23
CA ARG A 120 7.89 -9.20 -4.68
C ARG A 120 6.97 -8.87 -3.52
N LEU A 121 6.45 -7.65 -3.51
CA LEU A 121 5.49 -7.19 -2.51
C LEU A 121 4.09 -7.70 -2.86
N THR A 122 3.51 -8.51 -1.99
CA THR A 122 2.20 -9.15 -2.21
C THR A 122 1.01 -8.26 -1.84
N ARG A 123 1.29 -7.08 -1.24
CA ARG A 123 0.30 -6.11 -0.77
C ARG A 123 0.53 -4.76 -1.41
N ILE A 124 -0.47 -3.88 -1.37
CA ILE A 124 -0.33 -2.51 -1.90
C ILE A 124 0.86 -1.81 -1.25
N ALA A 125 1.82 -1.41 -2.08
CA ALA A 125 2.94 -0.59 -1.66
C ALA A 125 2.50 0.88 -1.61
N TYR A 126 2.72 1.53 -0.46
CA TYR A 126 2.53 2.97 -0.37
C TYR A 126 3.63 3.69 -1.17
N GLY A 127 3.29 4.80 -1.83
CA GLY A 127 4.15 5.47 -2.81
C GLY A 127 3.77 5.17 -4.27
N THR A 128 2.87 4.20 -4.48
CA THR A 128 2.20 4.00 -5.77
C THR A 128 1.01 4.95 -5.92
N ALA A 129 0.78 5.45 -7.13
CA ALA A 129 -0.20 6.50 -7.39
C ALA A 129 -1.65 6.05 -7.13
N SER A 130 -1.97 4.78 -7.40
CA SER A 130 -3.30 4.20 -7.18
C SER A 130 -3.56 3.74 -5.75
N ALA A 131 -2.54 3.67 -4.87
CA ALA A 131 -2.69 3.14 -3.51
C ALA A 131 -3.82 3.81 -2.70
N PRO A 132 -3.97 5.16 -2.69
CA PRO A 132 -5.02 5.80 -1.90
C PRO A 132 -6.43 5.44 -2.40
N TYR A 133 -6.61 5.40 -3.72
CA TYR A 133 -7.88 5.00 -4.32
C TYR A 133 -8.23 3.56 -3.95
N LEU A 134 -7.30 2.62 -4.18
CA LEU A 134 -7.51 1.20 -3.91
C LEU A 134 -7.84 0.96 -2.44
N ALA A 135 -7.15 1.64 -1.53
CA ALA A 135 -7.36 1.49 -0.08
C ALA A 135 -8.77 1.91 0.35
N ILE A 136 -9.20 3.10 -0.10
CA ILE A 136 -10.52 3.64 0.25
C ILE A 136 -11.61 2.83 -0.43
N LYS A 137 -11.43 2.48 -1.71
CA LYS A 137 -12.43 1.72 -2.46
C LYS A 137 -12.62 0.32 -1.86
N CYS A 138 -11.55 -0.33 -1.41
CA CYS A 138 -11.63 -1.61 -0.72
C CYS A 138 -12.44 -1.49 0.58
N LEU A 139 -12.20 -0.44 1.39
CA LEU A 139 -12.95 -0.21 2.61
C LEU A 139 -14.43 0.08 2.34
N GLN A 140 -14.74 0.93 1.36
CA GLN A 140 -16.12 1.20 0.94
C GLN A 140 -16.82 -0.08 0.46
N GLN A 141 -16.13 -0.89 -0.34
CA GLN A 141 -16.70 -2.15 -0.83
C GLN A 141 -16.95 -3.13 0.31
N LEU A 142 -16.02 -3.24 1.27
CA LEU A 142 -16.20 -4.05 2.47
C LEU A 142 -17.41 -3.58 3.28
N ALA A 143 -17.56 -2.27 3.48
CA ALA A 143 -18.72 -1.70 4.16
C ALA A 143 -20.04 -2.03 3.46
N LEU A 144 -20.08 -2.01 2.12
CA LEU A 144 -21.27 -2.40 1.35
C LEU A 144 -21.58 -3.89 1.50
N ASN A 145 -20.56 -4.75 1.37
CA ASN A 145 -20.71 -6.20 1.48
C ASN A 145 -21.24 -6.61 2.86
N GLU A 146 -20.75 -5.96 3.91
CA GLU A 146 -21.09 -6.25 5.30
C GLU A 146 -22.29 -5.45 5.82
N SER A 147 -23.00 -4.72 4.95
CA SER A 147 -24.13 -3.86 5.33
C SER A 147 -25.26 -4.61 6.04
N ASN A 148 -25.49 -5.88 5.68
CA ASN A 148 -26.52 -6.72 6.32
C ASN A 148 -26.10 -7.19 7.73
N ASN A 149 -24.80 -7.49 7.92
CA ASN A 149 -24.27 -8.00 9.19
C ASN A 149 -24.01 -6.85 10.18
N PHE A 150 -23.50 -5.72 9.68
CA PHE A 150 -23.08 -4.57 10.48
C PHE A 150 -23.62 -3.24 9.91
N PRO A 151 -24.95 -3.03 9.92
CA PRO A 151 -25.57 -1.88 9.24
C PRO A 151 -25.11 -0.52 9.75
N LEU A 152 -24.88 -0.38 11.07
CA LEU A 152 -24.40 0.86 11.67
C LEU A 152 -22.94 1.15 11.30
N ALA A 153 -22.08 0.13 11.35
CA ALA A 153 -20.67 0.25 10.99
C ALA A 153 -20.50 0.54 9.49
N SER A 154 -21.28 -0.14 8.64
CA SER A 154 -21.33 0.10 7.19
C SER A 154 -21.66 1.56 6.87
N LYS A 155 -22.75 2.09 7.48
CA LYS A 155 -23.15 3.49 7.27
C LYS A 155 -22.09 4.48 7.75
N ALA A 156 -21.45 4.22 8.90
CA ALA A 156 -20.38 5.07 9.42
C ALA A 156 -19.15 5.03 8.50
N ALA A 157 -18.70 3.85 8.07
CA ALA A 157 -17.53 3.70 7.20
C ALA A 157 -17.73 4.34 5.81
N LEU A 158 -18.96 4.31 5.27
CA LEU A 158 -19.25 4.93 3.96
C LEU A 158 -19.37 6.45 4.02
N LYS A 159 -19.72 7.00 5.19
CA LYS A 159 -20.01 8.43 5.35
C LYS A 159 -18.84 9.20 5.97
N ASP A 160 -18.18 8.61 6.94
CA ASP A 160 -17.28 9.31 7.86
C ASP A 160 -15.85 8.75 7.85
N PHE A 161 -15.52 7.88 6.87
CA PHE A 161 -14.16 7.43 6.56
C PHE A 161 -13.70 7.95 5.19
#